data_AF-A0A383B601-F1
#
_entry.id   AF-A0A383B601-F1
#
_cell.length_a   1.000
_cell.length_b   1.000
_cell.length_c   1.000
_cell.angle_alpha   90.00
_cell.angle_beta   90.00
_cell.angle_gamma   90.00
#
_symmetry.space_group_name_H-M   'P 1'
#
loop_
_entity.id
_entity.type
_entity.pdbx_description
1 polymer ?
#
loop_
_entity_poly.entity_id
_entity_poly.type
_entity_poly.pdbx_seq_one_letter_code
_entity_poly.pdbx_strand_id
1 'polypeptide(L)' 'RAYLFGLAAGGEFGVLRALSLLRDEVIRDMALLGTPTVQDIGSKHVRLSKTPVKS' A
#
# COMPACT_ATOMS: atom_id res chain seq x y z
N ARG A 1 5.81 8.93 -0.60
CA ARG A 1 6.58 9.01 -1.88
C ARG A 1 5.71 8.72 -3.11
N ALA A 2 4.72 7.81 -3.07
CA ALA A 2 3.86 7.52 -4.23
C ALA A 2 3.12 8.74 -4.81
N TYR A 3 2.59 9.64 -3.95
CA TYR A 3 1.88 10.85 -4.40
C TYR A 3 2.76 11.83 -5.20
N LEU A 4 4.07 11.88 -4.92
CA LEU A 4 5.04 12.73 -5.61
C LEU A 4 5.38 12.22 -7.02
N PHE A 5 5.32 10.90 -7.25
CA PHE A 5 5.56 10.32 -8.58
C PHE A 5 4.37 10.51 -9.52
N GLY A 6 3.13 10.47 -9.00
CA GLY A 6 1.94 10.77 -9.80
C GLY A 6 1.89 12.22 -10.28
N LEU A 7 2.30 13.17 -9.43
CA LEU A 7 2.36 14.59 -9.76
C LEU A 7 3.45 14.89 -10.82
N ALA A 8 4.60 14.23 -10.71
CA ALA A 8 5.75 14.45 -11.58
C ALA A 8 5.62 13.78 -12.97
N ALA A 9 4.78 12.75 -13.13
CA ALA A 9 4.66 11.98 -14.39
C ALA A 9 3.50 12.42 -15.30
N GLY A 10 2.57 13.25 -14.83
CA GLY A 10 1.42 13.66 -15.65
C GLY A 10 0.37 14.55 -14.96
N GLY A 11 0.74 15.29 -13.91
CA GLY A 11 -0.18 16.16 -13.18
C GLY A 11 -1.29 15.37 -12.45
N GLU A 12 -2.49 15.95 -12.39
CA GLU A 12 -3.65 15.38 -11.66
C GLU A 12 -4.04 13.97 -12.13
N PHE A 13 -4.06 13.73 -13.44
CA PHE A 13 -4.38 12.42 -14.02
C PHE A 13 -3.37 11.33 -13.62
N GLY A 14 -2.09 11.68 -13.50
CA GLY A 14 -1.04 10.77 -13.03
C GLY A 14 -1.24 10.36 -11.57
N VAL A 15 -1.64 11.32 -10.72
CA VAL A 15 -1.97 11.06 -9.31
C VAL A 15 -3.21 10.18 -9.20
N LEU A 16 -4.28 10.47 -9.95
CA LEU A 16 -5.50 9.67 -9.94
C LEU A 16 -5.25 8.23 -10.35
N ARG A 17 -4.45 8.01 -11.40
CA ARG A 17 -4.06 6.65 -11.83
C ARG A 17 -3.26 5.92 -10.77
N ALA A 18 -2.29 6.59 -10.16
CA ALA A 18 -1.48 5.99 -9.10
C ALA A 18 -2.32 5.63 -7.86
N LEU A 19 -3.28 6.49 -7.48
CA LEU A 19 -4.22 6.21 -6.39
C LEU A 19 -5.14 5.03 -6.71
N SER A 20 -5.63 4.93 -7.95
CA SER A 20 -6.45 3.77 -8.37
C SER A 20 -5.67 2.48 -8.29
N LEU A 21 -4.44 2.45 -8.81
CA LEU A 21 -3.58 1.26 -8.76
C LEU A 21 -3.28 0.85 -7.32
N LEU A 22 -2.92 1.81 -6.47
CA LEU A 22 -2.67 1.55 -5.06
C LEU A 22 -3.92 0.99 -4.36
N ARG A 23 -5.10 1.52 -4.67
CA ARG A 23 -6.36 1.02 -4.13
C ARG A 23 -6.61 -0.43 -4.56
N ASP A 24 -6.40 -0.74 -5.82
CA ASP A 24 -6.62 -2.09 -6.36
C ASP A 24 -5.63 -3.10 -5.77
N GLU A 25 -4.38 -2.71 -5.59
CA GLU A 25 -3.35 -3.50 -4.90
C GLU A 25 -3.75 -3.79 -3.45
N VAL A 26 -4.17 -2.76 -2.70
CA VAL A 26 -4.60 -2.94 -1.30
C VAL A 26 -5.81 -3.89 -1.21
N ILE A 27 -6.80 -3.77 -2.10
CA ILE A 27 -7.96 -4.66 -2.13
C ILE A 27 -7.54 -6.10 -2.45
N ARG A 28 -6.65 -6.29 -3.43
CA ARG A 28 -6.14 -7.60 -3.80
C ARG A 28 -5.40 -8.25 -2.64
N ASP A 29 -4.51 -7.51 -1.98
CA ASP A 29 -3.72 -8.02 -0.87
C ASP A 29 -4.61 -8.36 0.34
N MET A 30 -5.62 -7.53 0.62
CA MET A 30 -6.64 -7.83 1.62
C MET A 30 -7.41 -9.12 1.31
N ALA A 31 -7.76 -9.35 0.04
CA ALA A 31 -8.40 -10.58 -0.39
C ALA A 31 -7.49 -11.81 -0.20
N LEU A 32 -6.19 -11.68 -0.49
CA LEU A 32 -5.19 -12.74 -0.29
C LEU A 32 -4.92 -13.02 1.19
N LEU A 33 -4.94 -11.99 2.03
CA LEU A 33 -4.81 -12.11 3.48
C LEU A 33 -6.09 -12.62 4.16
N GLY A 34 -7.22 -12.66 3.45
CA GLY A 34 -8.51 -13.02 4.01
C GLY A 34 -9.07 -11.98 4.98
N THR A 35 -8.71 -10.70 4.81
CA THR A 35 -9.15 -9.57 5.64
C THR A 35 -10.17 -8.75 4.85
N PRO A 36 -11.49 -8.91 5.05
CA PRO A 36 -12.50 -8.23 4.25
C PRO A 36 -12.56 -6.72 4.50
N THR A 37 -12.06 -6.25 5.65
CA THR A 37 -11.98 -4.82 5.98
C THR A 37 -10.58 -4.43 6.46
N VAL A 38 -10.27 -3.14 6.39
CA VAL A 38 -9.00 -2.60 6.89
C VAL A 38 -8.87 -2.80 8.41
N GLN A 39 -10.00 -2.81 9.13
CA GLN A 39 -10.02 -3.07 10.58
C GLN A 39 -9.62 -4.52 10.93
N ASP A 40 -9.74 -5.45 9.98
CA ASP A 40 -9.33 -6.83 10.17
C ASP A 40 -7.80 -7.00 10.05
N ILE A 41 -7.10 -6.01 9.49
CA ILE A 41 -5.64 -6.01 9.39
C ILE A 41 -5.04 -5.73 10.78
N GLY A 42 -4.04 -6.53 11.16
CA GLY A 42 -3.48 -6.49 12.52
C GLY A 42 -2.15 -7.21 12.59
N SER A 43 -1.52 -7.18 13.77
CA SER A 43 -0.16 -7.70 14.01
C SER A 43 0.01 -9.17 13.65
N LYS A 44 -1.06 -9.98 13.70
CA LYS A 44 -1.06 -11.39 13.27
C LYS A 44 -0.74 -11.59 11.78
N HIS A 45 -0.96 -10.57 10.95
CA HIS A 45 -0.70 -10.60 9.50
C HIS A 45 0.70 -10.09 9.13
N VAL A 46 1.47 -9.57 10.09
CA VAL A 46 2.76 -8.94 9.83
C VAL A 46 3.85 -9.68 10.60
N ARG A 47 4.87 -10.16 9.90
CA ARG A 47 6.08 -10.69 10.53
C ARG A 47 7.16 -9.59 10.52
N LEU A 48 7.31 -8.89 11.64
CA LEU A 48 8.37 -7.91 11.79
C LEU A 48 9.73 -8.62 11.85
N SER A 49 10.57 -8.42 10.84
CA SER A 49 11.95 -8.92 10.86
C SER A 49 12.74 -8.16 11.93
N LYS A 50 13.15 -8.84 12.99
CA LYS A 50 14.06 -8.30 14.01
C LYS A 50 15.48 -8.25 13.46
N THR A 51 15.75 -7.36 12.52
CA THR A 51 17.13 -7.06 12.10
C THR A 51 17.48 -5.69 12.67
N PRO A 52 18.47 -5.57 13.56
CA PRO A 52 18.92 -4.25 14.01
C PRO A 52 19.48 -3.52 12.79
N VAL A 53 18.85 -2.42 12.41
CA VAL A 53 19.41 -1.48 11.43
C VAL A 53 20.68 -0.94 12.08
N LYS A 54 21.85 -1.34 11.55
CA LYS A 54 23.14 -0.79 12.00
C LYS A 54 23.11 0.72 11.76
N SER A 55 23.36 1.47 12.83
CA SER A 55 23.68 2.90 12.80
C SER A 55 24.94 3.18 11.99
#